data_AF-A0A938F5C0-F1
#
_entry.id   AF-A0A938F5C0-F1
#
_cell.length_a   1.000
_cell.length_b   1.000
_cell.length_c   1.000
_cell.angle_alpha   90.00
_cell.angle_beta   90.00
_cell.angle_gamma   90.00
#
_symmetry.space_group_name_H-M   'P 1'
#
loop_
_entity.id
_entity.type
_entity.pdbx_description
1 polymer ?
#
loop_
_entity_poly.entity_id
_entity_poly.type
_entity_poly.pdbx_seq_one_letter_code
_entity_poly.pdbx_strand_id
1 'polypeptide(L)'
;MDKPNISPEKSSAMQILLAADASAEPEALAPLLSSDIKVVNIDPKETSVETAQKISEGASAIALLVSAKSGISKGMIDLWNYAMDRQFPRMVIVN
;
A
#
# COMPACT_ATOMS: atom_id res chain seq x y z
N MET A 1 -17.71 40.18 -14.93
CA MET A 1 -16.46 39.55 -14.41
C MET A 1 -16.83 38.14 -14.02
N ASP A 2 -16.46 37.17 -14.86
CA ASP A 2 -16.68 35.76 -14.57
C ASP A 2 -15.78 35.33 -13.42
N LYS A 3 -16.36 34.71 -12.39
CA LYS A 3 -15.57 34.09 -11.33
C LYS A 3 -14.78 32.94 -11.94
N PRO A 4 -13.48 32.78 -11.60
CA PRO A 4 -12.75 31.60 -12.02
C PRO A 4 -13.46 30.36 -11.46
N ASN A 5 -13.94 29.50 -12.36
CA ASN A 5 -14.41 28.17 -12.01
C ASN A 5 -13.17 27.35 -11.66
N ILE A 6 -12.74 27.45 -10.41
CA ILE A 6 -11.72 26.56 -9.86
C ILE A 6 -12.44 25.24 -9.63
N SER A 7 -12.59 24.46 -10.71
CA SER A 7 -12.81 23.03 -10.56
C SER A 7 -11.70 22.53 -9.65
N PRO A 8 -11.99 21.82 -8.55
CA PRO A 8 -10.92 21.20 -7.80
C PRO A 8 -10.25 20.25 -8.80
N GLU A 9 -9.04 20.59 -9.24
CA GLU A 9 -8.18 19.59 -9.84
C GLU A 9 -8.26 18.40 -8.90
N LYS A 10 -8.58 17.21 -9.43
CA LYS A 10 -8.43 15.98 -8.65
C LYS A 10 -7.05 16.09 -8.06
N SER A 11 -6.97 16.32 -6.75
CA SER A 11 -5.73 16.27 -5.99
C SER A 11 -4.98 15.06 -6.52
N SER A 12 -3.68 15.20 -6.79
CA SER A 12 -2.82 14.05 -7.07
C SER A 12 -2.91 13.14 -5.85
N ALA A 13 -3.94 12.30 -5.83
CA ALA A 13 -4.43 11.69 -4.62
C ALA A 13 -3.34 10.75 -4.17
N MET A 14 -2.86 10.95 -2.95
CA MET A 14 -1.77 10.17 -2.39
C MET A 14 -2.21 8.70 -2.38
N GLN A 15 -1.76 7.92 -3.36
CA GLN A 15 -2.15 6.51 -3.46
C GLN A 15 -1.32 5.73 -2.44
N ILE A 16 -1.99 5.15 -1.46
CA ILE A 16 -1.34 4.25 -0.50
C ILE A 16 -1.47 2.83 -1.02
N LEU A 17 -0.34 2.13 -1.18
CA LEU A 17 -0.34 0.70 -1.40
C LEU A 17 -0.53 -0.02 -0.06
N LEU A 18 -1.69 -0.62 0.17
CA LEU A 18 -1.93 -1.52 1.31
C LEU A 18 -1.58 -2.95 0.91
N ALA A 19 -0.45 -3.44 1.38
CA ALA A 19 0.07 -4.76 1.09
C ALA A 19 -0.09 -5.70 2.28
N ALA A 20 -0.67 -6.88 2.07
CA ALA A 20 -0.96 -7.82 3.15
C ALA A 20 -0.92 -9.28 2.66
N ASP A 21 -0.68 -10.22 3.57
CA ASP A 21 -1.08 -11.61 3.33
C ASP A 21 -2.62 -11.73 3.36
N ALA A 22 -3.18 -12.68 2.61
CA ALA A 22 -4.63 -12.88 2.54
C ALA A 22 -5.28 -13.13 3.91
N SER A 23 -4.54 -13.73 4.86
CA SER A 23 -5.03 -13.98 6.23
C SER A 23 -5.21 -12.71 7.07
N ALA A 24 -4.76 -11.54 6.59
CA ALA A 24 -4.97 -10.26 7.25
C ALA A 24 -6.23 -9.53 6.80
N GLU A 25 -6.99 -10.08 5.85
CA GLU A 25 -8.28 -9.54 5.38
C GLU A 25 -8.20 -8.06 4.97
N PRO A 26 -7.23 -7.66 4.11
CA PRO A 26 -7.01 -6.25 3.78
C PRO A 26 -8.21 -5.60 3.08
N GLU A 27 -9.04 -6.36 2.37
CA GLU A 27 -10.26 -5.88 1.73
C GLU A 27 -11.33 -5.45 2.74
N ALA A 28 -11.33 -5.98 3.96
CA ALA A 28 -12.23 -5.55 5.03
C ALA A 28 -11.78 -4.22 5.65
N LEU A 29 -10.47 -3.94 5.63
CA LEU A 29 -9.86 -2.75 6.23
C LEU A 29 -9.73 -1.58 5.25
N ALA A 30 -9.49 -1.83 3.97
CA ALA A 30 -9.27 -0.79 2.97
C ALA A 30 -10.40 0.26 2.89
N PRO A 31 -11.69 -0.11 2.94
CA PRO A 31 -12.79 0.87 2.94
C PRO A 31 -12.77 1.83 4.15
N LEU A 32 -12.11 1.46 5.24
CA LEU A 32 -12.03 2.26 6.46
C LEU A 32 -10.89 3.29 6.43
N LEU A 33 -9.92 3.13 5.53
CA LEU A 33 -8.65 3.85 5.57
C LEU A 33 -8.55 5.01 4.55
N SER A 34 -9.45 5.09 3.57
CA SER A 34 -9.78 6.22 2.65
C SER A 34 -10.15 5.70 1.25
N SER A 35 -10.58 6.57 0.34
CA SER A 35 -10.88 6.21 -1.07
C SER A 35 -9.65 5.94 -1.93
N ASP A 36 -8.45 6.32 -1.48
CA ASP A 36 -7.25 6.36 -2.32
C ASP A 36 -6.24 5.27 -1.94
N ILE A 37 -6.74 4.06 -1.68
CA ILE A 37 -5.95 2.89 -1.29
C ILE A 37 -5.98 1.85 -2.40
N LYS A 38 -4.79 1.43 -2.82
CA LYS A 38 -4.58 0.26 -3.67
C LYS A 38 -4.25 -0.92 -2.79
N VAL A 39 -5.16 -1.89 -2.72
CA VAL A 39 -4.91 -3.15 -1.98
C VAL A 39 -4.14 -4.13 -2.87
N VAL A 40 -3.11 -4.75 -2.31
CA VAL A 40 -2.36 -5.83 -2.95
C VAL A 40 -2.18 -6.97 -1.96
N ASN A 41 -2.62 -8.15 -2.38
CA ASN A 41 -2.31 -9.38 -1.67
C ASN A 41 -0.89 -9.82 -2.03
N ILE A 42 -0.06 -9.94 -1.00
CA ILE A 42 1.32 -10.38 -1.07
C ILE A 42 1.34 -11.89 -0.95
N ASP A 43 1.94 -12.57 -1.94
CA ASP A 43 2.29 -13.97 -1.78
C ASP A 43 3.44 -14.09 -0.76
N PRO A 44 3.27 -14.86 0.33
CA PRO A 44 4.30 -15.09 1.34
C PRO A 44 5.63 -15.60 0.80
N LYS A 45 5.62 -16.28 -0.35
CA LYS A 45 6.76 -16.99 -0.94
C LYS A 45 7.34 -16.28 -2.17
N GLU A 46 6.61 -15.37 -2.81
CA GLU A 46 6.93 -14.91 -4.18
C GLU A 46 7.03 -13.38 -4.38
N THR A 47 7.43 -12.61 -3.36
CA THR A 47 7.75 -11.18 -3.62
C THR A 47 9.20 -11.01 -4.02
N SER A 48 9.46 -10.91 -5.33
CA SER A 48 10.74 -10.46 -5.86
C SER A 48 10.84 -8.93 -5.86
N VAL A 49 12.04 -8.39 -6.08
CA VAL A 49 12.25 -6.93 -6.27
C VAL A 49 11.45 -6.39 -7.47
N GLU A 50 11.34 -7.18 -8.54
CA GLU A 50 10.56 -6.82 -9.74
C GLU A 50 9.07 -6.78 -9.43
N THR A 51 8.57 -7.75 -8.65
CA THR A 51 7.17 -7.74 -8.17
C THR A 51 6.93 -6.53 -7.28
N ALA A 52 7.82 -6.27 -6.31
CA ALA A 52 7.74 -5.11 -5.43
C ALA A 52 7.68 -3.79 -6.22
N GLN A 53 8.52 -3.65 -7.26
CA GLN A 53 8.49 -2.48 -8.14
C GLN A 53 7.17 -2.33 -8.90
N LYS A 54 6.66 -3.41 -9.50
CA LYS A 54 5.40 -3.38 -10.25
C LYS A 54 4.21 -3.02 -9.34
N ILE A 55 4.14 -3.59 -8.14
CA ILE A 55 2.99 -3.34 -7.25
C ILE A 55 3.02 -1.93 -6.64
N SER A 56 4.21 -1.35 -6.45
CA SER A 56 4.40 0.00 -5.90
C SER A 56 4.42 1.11 -6.97
N GLU A 57 4.29 0.77 -8.25
CA GLU A 57 4.16 1.76 -9.32
C GLU A 57 2.95 2.68 -9.07
N GLY A 58 3.20 3.99 -9.05
CA GLY A 58 2.20 5.03 -8.78
C GLY A 58 1.86 5.22 -7.29
N ALA A 59 2.40 4.40 -6.39
CA ALA A 59 2.18 4.56 -4.95
C ALA A 59 3.01 5.73 -4.40
N SER A 60 2.41 6.50 -3.50
CA SER A 60 3.07 7.57 -2.76
C SER A 60 3.53 7.13 -1.38
N ALA A 61 2.94 6.05 -0.84
CA ALA A 61 3.29 5.44 0.43
C ALA A 61 2.95 3.94 0.41
N ILE A 62 3.59 3.17 1.29
CA ILE A 62 3.35 1.74 1.48
C ILE A 62 2.86 1.49 2.91
N ALA A 63 1.74 0.77 3.04
CA ALA A 63 1.25 0.26 4.31
C ALA A 63 1.33 -1.26 4.28
N LEU A 64 2.04 -1.87 5.24
CA LEU A 64 1.97 -3.31 5.46
C LEU A 64 0.90 -3.61 6.49
N LEU A 65 -0.09 -4.42 6.12
CA LEU A 65 -1.07 -4.97 7.05
C LEU A 65 -0.64 -6.37 7.48
N VAL A 66 -0.44 -6.53 8.78
CA VAL A 66 0.05 -7.75 9.42
C VAL A 66 -1.06 -8.30 10.31
N SER A 67 -1.43 -9.56 10.12
CA SER A 67 -2.29 -10.25 11.08
C SER A 67 -1.45 -10.77 12.23
N ALA A 68 -1.87 -10.52 13.47
CA ALA A 68 -1.20 -11.05 14.65
C ALA A 68 -1.19 -12.60 14.69
N LYS A 69 -2.10 -13.25 13.94
CA LYS A 69 -2.20 -14.71 13.87
C LYS A 69 -1.17 -15.32 12.92
N SER A 70 -0.94 -14.68 11.78
CA SER A 70 -0.06 -15.21 10.72
C SER A 70 1.33 -14.56 10.70
N GLY A 71 1.49 -13.40 11.33
CA GLY A 71 2.76 -12.69 11.42
C GLY A 71 3.22 -12.12 10.08
N ILE A 72 4.54 -11.96 9.92
CA ILE A 72 5.15 -11.31 8.76
C ILE A 72 5.75 -12.38 7.85
N SER A 73 5.37 -12.38 6.58
CA SER A 73 5.94 -13.30 5.58
C SER A 73 7.26 -12.79 4.98
N LYS A 74 8.01 -13.69 4.33
CA LYS A 74 9.22 -13.30 3.59
C LYS A 74 8.90 -12.26 2.52
N GLY A 75 7.80 -12.46 1.77
CA GLY A 75 7.38 -11.50 0.74
C GLY A 75 7.13 -10.09 1.29
N MET A 76 6.54 -9.99 2.48
CA MET A 76 6.32 -8.70 3.16
C MET A 76 7.64 -8.05 3.61
N ILE A 77 8.61 -8.85 4.08
CA ILE A 77 9.95 -8.36 4.42
C ILE A 77 10.65 -7.82 3.17
N ASP A 78 10.57 -8.54 2.05
CA ASP A 78 11.19 -8.12 0.80
C ASP A 78 10.58 -6.81 0.28
N LEU A 79 9.25 -6.66 0.34
CA LEU A 79 8.58 -5.39 0.02
C LEU A 79 8.98 -4.26 0.98
N TRP A 80 9.08 -4.54 2.28
CA TRP A 80 9.50 -3.54 3.27
C TRP A 80 10.91 -3.03 2.99
N ASN A 81 11.83 -3.95 2.68
CA ASN A 81 13.22 -3.61 2.35
C ASN A 81 13.28 -2.83 1.03
N TYR A 82 12.53 -3.25 0.01
CA TYR A 82 12.37 -2.51 -1.24
C TYR A 82 11.91 -1.06 -0.99
N ALA A 83 10.90 -0.89 -0.13
CA ALA A 83 10.35 0.40 0.25
C ALA A 83 11.40 1.23 1.01
N MET A 84 12.18 0.57 1.87
CA MET A 84 13.24 1.19 2.66
C MET A 84 14.40 1.70 1.82
N ASP A 85 14.91 0.91 0.89
CA ASP A 85 16.02 1.28 0.02
C ASP A 85 15.68 2.49 -0.85
N ARG A 86 14.39 2.67 -1.19
CA ARG A 86 13.87 3.79 -1.97
C ARG A 86 13.31 4.93 -1.13
N GLN A 87 13.38 4.82 0.19
CA GLN A 87 12.88 5.82 1.13
C GLN A 87 11.40 6.16 0.94
N PHE A 88 10.58 5.17 0.54
CA PHE A 88 9.13 5.34 0.51
C PHE A 88 8.61 5.63 1.94
N PRO A 89 7.69 6.60 2.11
CA PRO A 89 6.89 6.70 3.31
C PRO A 89 6.22 5.36 3.58
N ARG A 90 6.37 4.83 4.80
CA ARG A 90 5.97 3.47 5.12
C ARG A 90 5.36 3.35 6.51
N MET A 91 4.31 2.53 6.64
CA MET A 91 3.66 2.21 7.91
C MET A 91 3.43 0.71 8.05
N VAL A 92 3.32 0.25 9.29
CA VAL A 92 2.87 -1.10 9.63
C VAL A 92 1.59 -0.99 10.44
N ILE A 93 0.57 -1.72 10.03
CA ILE A 93 -0.71 -1.86 10.73
C ILE A 93 -0.79 -3.32 11.18
N VAL A 94 -1.08 -3.53 12.46
CA VAL A 94 -1.30 -4.88 13.01
C VAL A 94 -2.78 -5.03 13.32
N ASN A 95 -3.43 -6.08 12.82
CA ASN A 95 -4.79 -6.48 13.20
C ASN A 95 -4.83 -7.78 14.00
#